data_AF-A0A972XU37-F1
#
_entry.id   AF-A0A972XU37-F1
#
_cell.length_a   1.000
_cell.length_b   1.000
_cell.length_c   1.000
_cell.angle_alpha   90.00
_cell.angle_beta   90.00
_cell.angle_gamma   90.00
#
_symmetry.space_group_name_H-M   'P 1'
#
loop_
_entity.id
_entity.type
_entity.pdbx_description
1 polymer ?
#
loop_
_entity_poly.entity_id
_entity_poly.type
_entity_poly.pdbx_seq_one_letter_code
_entity_poly.pdbx_strand_id
1 'polypeptide(L)'
;MNAPRACWSVLAKKAQEQVSLIQGQLAQGRVRAQALQASRDRLQSLYSDYLKPPETGSASQGMQETLNQRQFSTQLLTLLLRVDQDMAQLTGAMAESRRELAMAERERLKMQSLVDAEALAFRAHTRHREQQQMDAMGVMQFNREARG
;
A
#
# COMPACT_ATOMS: atom_id res chain seq x y z
N MET A 1 3.10 -35.23 -19.82
CA MET A 1 2.23 -34.45 -18.92
C MET A 1 2.79 -33.04 -18.89
N ASN A 2 2.15 -32.08 -19.55
CA ASN A 2 2.62 -30.68 -19.51
C ASN A 2 1.62 -29.93 -18.63
N ALA A 3 1.99 -29.62 -17.39
CA ALA A 3 1.20 -28.72 -16.55
C ALA A 3 1.30 -27.28 -17.12
N PRO A 4 0.35 -26.37 -16.80
CA PRO A 4 0.53 -24.94 -17.06
C PRO A 4 1.88 -24.48 -16.48
N ARG A 5 2.62 -23.60 -17.19
CA ARG A 5 3.97 -23.21 -16.76
C ARG A 5 3.87 -22.50 -15.41
N ALA A 6 4.38 -23.15 -14.38
CA ALA A 6 4.38 -22.64 -13.02
C ALA A 6 5.02 -21.24 -12.88
N CYS A 7 5.89 -20.83 -13.82
CA CYS A 7 6.61 -19.56 -13.77
C CYS A 7 5.68 -18.32 -13.74
N TRP A 8 4.58 -18.28 -14.50
CA TRP A 8 3.69 -17.12 -14.50
C TRP A 8 2.94 -16.98 -13.20
N SER A 9 2.50 -18.10 -12.60
CA SER A 9 1.84 -18.10 -11.30
C SER A 9 2.76 -17.59 -10.17
N VAL A 10 4.05 -17.93 -10.24
CA VAL A 10 5.07 -17.45 -9.29
C VAL A 10 5.30 -15.94 -9.47
N LEU A 11 5.38 -15.46 -10.71
CA LEU A 11 5.54 -14.03 -11.00
C LEU A 11 4.32 -13.21 -10.57
N ALA A 12 3.11 -13.72 -10.80
CA ALA A 12 1.87 -13.10 -10.33
C ALA A 12 1.82 -13.02 -8.80
N LYS A 13 2.21 -14.10 -8.11
CA LYS A 13 2.32 -14.11 -6.65
C LYS A 13 3.34 -13.07 -6.15
N LYS A 14 4.53 -13.01 -6.77
CA LYS A 14 5.55 -12.02 -6.41
C LYS A 14 5.07 -10.58 -6.63
N ALA A 15 4.34 -10.32 -7.72
CA ALA A 15 3.76 -9.01 -7.97
C ALA A 15 2.68 -8.65 -6.92
N GLN A 16 1.87 -9.61 -6.50
CA GLN A 16 0.90 -9.43 -5.42
C GLN A 16 1.58 -9.14 -4.07
N GLU A 17 2.67 -9.84 -3.75
CA GLU A 17 3.48 -9.58 -2.55
C GLU A 17 4.04 -8.15 -2.55
N GLN A 18 4.55 -7.68 -3.70
CA GLN A 18 5.06 -6.31 -3.83
C GLN A 18 3.97 -5.26 -3.60
N VAL A 19 2.78 -5.46 -4.18
CA VAL A 19 1.62 -4.57 -3.93
C VAL A 19 1.26 -4.55 -2.45
N SER A 20 1.22 -5.73 -1.81
CA SER A 20 0.88 -5.87 -0.39
C SER A 20 1.90 -5.16 0.51
N LEU A 21 3.19 -5.25 0.17
CA LEU A 21 4.26 -4.54 0.88
C LEU A 21 4.06 -3.02 0.83
N ILE A 22 3.83 -2.45 -0.35
CA ILE A 22 3.64 -1.00 -0.53
C ILE A 22 2.36 -0.53 0.18
N GLN A 23 1.28 -1.31 0.10
CA GLN A 23 0.04 -1.01 0.84
C GLN A 23 0.27 -1.01 2.36
N GLY A 24 1.09 -1.94 2.87
CA GLY A 24 1.50 -1.97 4.28
C GLY A 24 2.28 -0.72 4.70
N GLN A 25 3.23 -0.28 3.87
CA GLN A 25 3.98 0.96 4.11
C GLN A 25 3.06 2.20 4.11
N LEU A 26 2.12 2.27 3.17
CA LEU A 26 1.11 3.34 3.14
C LEU A 26 0.20 3.33 4.37
N ALA A 27 -0.18 2.15 4.87
CA ALA A 27 -0.96 2.03 6.09
C ALA A 27 -0.18 2.54 7.32
N GLN A 28 1.09 2.15 7.46
CA GLN A 28 1.97 2.67 8.51
C GLN A 28 2.17 4.18 8.40
N GLY A 29 2.34 4.70 7.18
CA GLY A 29 2.41 6.13 6.91
C GLY A 29 1.18 6.89 7.38
N ARG A 30 -0.03 6.34 7.15
CA ARG A 30 -1.29 6.92 7.65
C ARG A 30 -1.34 6.99 9.17
N VAL A 31 -0.94 5.92 9.86
CA VAL A 31 -0.90 5.91 11.34
C VAL A 31 0.07 6.97 11.85
N ARG A 32 1.26 7.08 11.23
CA ARG A 32 2.25 8.11 11.60
C ARG A 32 1.72 9.53 11.35
N ALA A 33 1.00 9.74 10.24
CA ALA A 33 0.39 11.04 9.93
C ALA A 33 -0.65 11.44 10.98
N GLN A 34 -1.49 10.50 11.41
CA GLN A 34 -2.46 10.74 12.49
C GLN A 34 -1.77 11.08 13.83
N ALA A 35 -0.68 10.37 14.17
CA ALA A 35 0.08 10.65 15.38
C ALA A 35 0.73 12.04 15.35
N LEU A 36 1.29 12.46 14.21
CA LEU A 36 1.85 13.80 14.02
C LEU A 36 0.77 14.87 14.10
N GLN A 37 -0.38 14.66 13.46
CA GLN A 37 -1.51 15.59 13.55
C GLN A 37 -1.99 15.76 14.99
N ALA A 38 -2.17 14.66 15.74
CA ALA A 38 -2.54 14.72 17.14
C ALA A 38 -1.45 15.39 18.02
N SER A 39 -0.17 15.27 17.65
CA SER A 39 0.90 16.02 18.31
C SER A 39 0.82 17.51 18.03
N ARG A 40 0.53 17.88 16.78
CA ARG A 40 0.35 19.27 16.35
C ARG A 40 -0.80 19.93 17.08
N ASP A 41 -1.96 19.29 17.12
CA ASP A 41 -3.17 19.82 17.76
C ASP A 41 -2.93 20.05 19.26
N ARG A 42 -2.24 19.12 19.93
CA ARG A 42 -1.83 19.28 21.34
C ARG A 42 -0.89 20.47 21.55
N LEU A 43 0.12 20.64 20.69
CA LEU A 43 1.05 21.76 20.78
C LEU A 43 0.37 23.10 20.50
N GLN A 44 -0.57 23.14 19.55
CA GLN A 44 -1.37 24.34 19.26
C GLN A 44 -2.28 24.71 20.42
N SER A 45 -2.97 23.73 21.02
CA SER A 45 -3.77 23.96 22.24
C SER A 45 -2.90 24.52 23.35
N LEU A 46 -1.77 23.87 23.65
CA LEU A 46 -0.85 24.29 24.70
C LEU A 46 -0.31 25.70 24.44
N TYR A 47 0.08 26.01 23.21
CA TYR A 47 0.49 27.36 22.84
C TYR A 47 -0.63 28.40 23.02
N SER A 48 -1.86 28.07 22.62
CA SER A 48 -3.01 28.95 22.80
C SER A 48 -3.38 29.18 24.27
N ASP A 49 -3.29 28.14 25.10
CA ASP A 49 -3.53 28.21 26.53
C ASP A 49 -2.43 29.02 27.23
N TYR A 50 -1.20 28.88 26.75
CA TYR A 50 -0.05 29.61 27.28
C TYR A 50 -0.05 31.11 26.95
N LEU A 51 -0.71 31.51 25.85
CA LEU A 51 -0.90 32.91 25.46
C LEU A 51 -2.02 33.60 26.25
N LYS A 52 -2.89 32.86 26.94
CA LYS A 52 -3.97 33.47 27.73
C LYS A 52 -3.34 34.23 28.90
N PRO A 53 -3.70 35.51 29.11
CA PRO A 53 -3.20 36.27 30.24
C PRO A 53 -3.61 35.58 31.55
N PRO A 54 -2.74 35.62 32.59
CA PRO A 54 -3.10 35.05 33.88
C PRO A 54 -4.35 35.75 34.41
N GLU A 55 -5.33 34.95 34.88
CA GLU A 55 -6.51 35.45 35.59
C GLU A 55 -6.06 36.41 36.70
N THR A 56 -6.63 37.62 36.69
CA THR A 56 -6.36 38.77 37.54
C THR A 56 -5.68 38.46 38.90
N GLY A 57 -4.44 38.94 39.08
CA GLY A 57 -3.82 39.00 40.42
C GLY A 57 -2.28 38.98 40.49
N SER A 58 -1.56 38.56 39.44
CA SER A 58 -0.10 38.42 39.53
C SER A 58 0.66 39.70 39.17
N ALA A 59 0.54 40.72 40.02
CA ALA A 59 1.15 42.04 39.84
C ALA A 59 2.67 42.09 40.14
N SER A 60 3.39 40.96 40.08
CA SER A 60 4.84 40.94 40.17
C SER A 60 5.42 39.70 39.48
N GLN A 61 5.26 39.61 38.15
CA GLN A 61 6.11 38.71 37.37
C GLN A 61 7.52 39.31 37.36
N GLY A 62 8.44 38.66 38.07
CA GLY A 62 9.85 39.05 38.05
C GLY A 62 10.44 38.93 36.64
N MET A 63 11.51 39.66 36.34
CA MET A 63 12.16 39.66 35.03
C MET A 63 12.55 38.25 34.54
N GLN A 64 12.86 37.33 35.46
CA GLN A 64 13.14 35.91 35.15
C GLN A 64 11.90 35.16 34.63
N GLU A 65 10.71 35.48 35.12
CA GLU A 65 9.48 34.80 34.77
C GLU A 65 9.02 35.19 33.34
N THR A 66 9.19 36.46 32.97
CA THR A 66 9.00 36.92 31.59
C THR A 66 9.99 36.27 30.61
N LEU A 67 11.26 36.08 31.03
CA LEU A 67 12.28 35.40 30.22
C LEU A 67 11.95 33.92 30.02
N ASN A 68 11.58 33.22 31.09
CA ASN A 68 11.14 31.82 31.01
C ASN A 68 9.92 31.67 30.10
N GLN A 69 8.99 32.63 30.16
CA GLN A 69 7.82 32.63 29.30
C GLN A 69 8.16 32.74 27.81
N ARG A 70 9.01 33.69 27.46
CA ARG A 70 9.49 33.84 26.08
C ARG A 70 10.26 32.60 25.61
N GLN A 71 11.12 32.04 26.45
CA GLN A 71 11.91 30.86 26.10
C GLN A 71 11.02 29.65 25.83
N PHE A 72 10.05 29.37 26.70
CA PHE A 72 9.11 28.26 26.50
C PHE A 72 8.24 28.47 25.25
N SER A 73 7.74 29.69 25.01
CA SER A 73 6.97 30.00 23.79
C SER A 73 7.78 29.75 22.50
N THR A 74 9.07 30.11 22.51
CA THR A 74 9.98 29.87 21.39
C THR A 74 10.19 28.37 21.16
N GLN A 75 10.31 27.59 22.24
CA GLN A 75 10.42 26.14 22.16
C GLN A 75 9.17 25.49 21.55
N LEU A 76 7.97 25.93 21.94
CA LEU A 76 6.71 25.45 21.36
C LEU A 76 6.60 25.75 19.86
N LEU A 77 6.94 26.97 19.44
CA LEU A 77 6.96 27.35 18.04
C LEU A 77 7.96 26.53 17.23
N THR A 78 9.13 26.25 17.81
CA THR A 78 10.15 25.40 17.18
C THR A 78 9.64 23.96 17.00
N LEU A 79 8.95 23.42 18.01
CA LEU A 79 8.35 22.09 17.94
C LEU A 79 7.22 22.04 16.89
N LEU A 80 6.37 23.06 16.82
CA LEU A 80 5.31 23.16 15.81
C LEU A 80 5.90 23.17 14.39
N LEU A 81 6.92 23.99 14.15
CA LEU A 81 7.61 24.05 12.86
C LEU A 81 8.18 22.68 12.47
N ARG A 82 8.79 21.97 13.43
CA ARG A 82 9.33 20.64 13.20
C ARG A 82 8.25 19.62 12.85
N VAL A 83 7.13 19.63 13.58
CA VAL A 83 5.99 18.74 13.28
C VAL A 83 5.41 19.02 11.90
N ASP A 84 5.31 20.28 11.51
CA ASP A 84 4.84 20.68 10.17
C ASP A 84 5.81 20.21 9.06
N GLN A 85 7.12 20.30 9.30
CA GLN A 85 8.14 19.76 8.38
C GLN A 85 8.05 18.24 8.28
N ASP A 86 7.94 17.53 9.41
CA ASP A 86 7.81 16.07 9.45
C ASP A 86 6.52 15.62 8.72
N MET A 87 5.41 16.35 8.88
CA MET A 87 4.17 16.11 8.15
C MET A 87 4.34 16.32 6.64
N ALA A 88 5.02 17.38 6.21
CA ALA A 88 5.27 17.66 4.80
C ALA A 88 6.12 16.55 4.16
N GLN A 89 7.20 16.14 4.84
CA GLN A 89 8.07 15.04 4.40
C GLN A 89 7.29 13.73 4.29
N LEU A 90 6.49 13.39 5.31
CA LEU A 90 5.67 12.18 5.31
C LEU A 90 4.64 12.19 4.17
N THR A 91 4.01 13.34 3.92
CA THR A 91 3.04 13.49 2.83
C THR A 91 3.70 13.29 1.47
N GLY A 92 4.92 13.83 1.29
CA GLY A 92 5.74 13.61 0.10
C GLY A 92 6.06 12.12 -0.12
N ALA A 93 6.60 11.45 0.91
CA ALA A 93 6.92 10.03 0.86
C ALA A 93 5.67 9.17 0.56
N MET A 94 4.53 9.49 1.17
CA MET A 94 3.27 8.79 0.89
C MET A 94 2.78 9.02 -0.54
N ALA A 95 3.00 10.19 -1.12
CA ALA A 95 2.65 10.47 -2.51
C ALA A 95 3.52 9.66 -3.48
N GLU A 96 4.81 9.52 -3.18
CA GLU A 96 5.73 8.66 -3.93
C GLU A 96 5.33 7.18 -3.85
N SER A 97 5.08 6.66 -2.64
CA SER A 97 4.61 5.28 -2.47
C SER A 97 3.27 5.01 -3.17
N ARG A 98 2.39 6.00 -3.32
CA ARG A 98 1.16 5.86 -4.13
C ARG A 98 1.45 5.72 -5.62
N ARG A 99 2.45 6.43 -6.14
CA ARG A 99 2.88 6.28 -7.55
C ARG A 99 3.50 4.90 -7.77
N GLU A 100 4.33 4.45 -6.85
CA GLU A 100 4.91 3.10 -6.87
C GLU A 100 3.83 2.02 -6.80
N LEU A 101 2.81 2.21 -5.96
CA LEU A 101 1.66 1.31 -5.87
C LEU A 101 0.94 1.17 -7.21
N ALA A 102 0.66 2.28 -7.89
CA ALA A 102 -0.01 2.26 -9.19
C ALA A 102 0.80 1.47 -10.25
N MET A 103 2.12 1.62 -10.25
CA MET A 103 3.01 0.88 -11.15
C MET A 103 3.05 -0.62 -10.79
N ALA A 104 3.13 -0.95 -9.50
CA ALA A 104 3.11 -2.33 -9.03
C ALA A 104 1.78 -3.02 -9.33
N GLU A 105 0.65 -2.33 -9.17
CA GLU A 105 -0.69 -2.83 -9.51
C GLU A 105 -0.82 -3.11 -11.01
N ARG A 106 -0.27 -2.23 -11.86
CA ARG A 106 -0.24 -2.45 -13.31
C ARG A 106 0.55 -3.72 -13.67
N GLU A 107 1.73 -3.91 -13.09
CA GLU A 107 2.53 -5.11 -13.36
C GLU A 107 1.84 -6.37 -12.82
N ARG A 108 1.19 -6.29 -11.66
CA ARG A 108 0.40 -7.39 -11.10
C ARG A 108 -0.75 -7.80 -12.04
N LEU A 109 -1.50 -6.85 -12.57
CA LEU A 109 -2.59 -7.11 -13.52
C LEU A 109 -2.07 -7.76 -14.81
N LYS A 110 -0.92 -7.29 -15.31
CA LYS A 110 -0.24 -7.89 -16.47
C LYS A 110 0.20 -9.33 -16.18
N MET A 111 0.74 -9.61 -15.01
CA MET A 111 1.12 -10.99 -14.65
C MET A 111 -0.10 -11.89 -14.51
N GLN A 112 -1.19 -11.38 -13.93
CA GLN A 112 -2.44 -12.13 -13.82
C GLN A 112 -3.02 -12.47 -15.21
N SER A 113 -3.03 -11.52 -16.15
CA SER A 113 -3.54 -11.77 -17.50
C SER A 113 -2.73 -12.82 -18.26
N LEU A 114 -1.41 -12.89 -18.04
CA LEU A 114 -0.55 -13.94 -18.60
C LEU A 114 -0.88 -15.33 -18.04
N VAL A 115 -1.16 -15.42 -16.73
CA VAL A 115 -1.62 -16.66 -16.09
C VAL A 115 -2.94 -17.12 -16.68
N ASP A 116 -3.90 -16.19 -16.84
CA ASP A 116 -5.23 -16.52 -17.36
C ASP A 116 -5.16 -16.96 -18.83
N ALA A 117 -4.36 -16.27 -19.64
CA ALA A 117 -4.13 -16.61 -21.04
C ALA A 117 -3.50 -18.00 -21.20
N GLU A 118 -2.53 -18.33 -20.34
CA GLU A 118 -1.93 -19.66 -20.35
C GLU A 118 -2.93 -20.74 -19.93
N ALA A 119 -3.74 -20.50 -18.89
CA ALA A 119 -4.75 -21.45 -18.46
C ALA A 119 -5.78 -21.75 -19.58
N LEU A 120 -6.17 -20.73 -20.33
CA LEU A 120 -7.03 -20.86 -21.51
C LEU A 120 -6.37 -21.69 -22.62
N ALA A 121 -5.12 -21.37 -22.98
CA ALA A 121 -4.39 -22.11 -24.00
C ALA A 121 -4.20 -23.59 -23.61
N PHE A 122 -3.88 -23.85 -22.35
CA PHE A 122 -3.73 -25.20 -21.83
C PHE A 122 -5.04 -26.01 -21.91
N ARG A 123 -6.18 -25.41 -21.53
CA ARG A 123 -7.50 -26.05 -21.65
C ARG A 123 -7.85 -26.35 -23.10
N ALA A 124 -7.59 -25.42 -24.01
CA ALA A 124 -7.84 -25.61 -25.44
C ALA A 124 -7.02 -26.77 -26.01
N HIS A 125 -5.72 -26.82 -25.69
CA HIS A 125 -4.85 -27.93 -26.11
C HIS A 125 -5.28 -29.28 -25.53
N THR A 126 -5.67 -29.31 -24.26
CA THR A 126 -6.13 -30.54 -23.60
C THR A 126 -7.41 -31.06 -24.25
N ARG A 127 -8.40 -30.18 -24.45
CA ARG A 127 -9.65 -30.51 -25.13
C ARG A 127 -9.44 -31.01 -26.55
N HIS A 128 -8.56 -30.36 -27.32
CA HIS A 128 -8.24 -30.81 -28.67
C HIS A 128 -7.62 -32.21 -28.67
N ARG A 129 -6.72 -32.50 -27.73
CA ARG A 129 -6.09 -33.81 -27.61
C ARG A 129 -7.09 -34.89 -27.19
N GLU A 130 -8.00 -34.59 -26.27
CA GLU A 130 -9.08 -35.49 -25.85
C GLU A 130 -10.04 -35.77 -27.01
N GLN A 131 -10.42 -34.75 -27.79
CA GLN A 131 -11.25 -34.93 -28.97
C GLN A 131 -10.60 -35.88 -29.99
N GLN A 132 -9.32 -35.67 -30.31
CA GLN A 132 -8.58 -36.57 -31.21
C GLN A 132 -8.54 -38.01 -30.70
N GLN A 133 -8.42 -38.22 -29.39
CA GLN A 133 -8.46 -39.56 -28.80
C GLN A 133 -9.85 -40.18 -28.90
N MET A 134 -10.92 -39.42 -28.66
CA MET A 134 -12.30 -39.87 -28.82
C MET A 134 -12.61 -40.24 -30.28
N ASP A 135 -12.20 -39.40 -31.22
CA ASP A 135 -12.39 -39.64 -32.65
C ASP A 135 -11.65 -40.92 -33.09
N ALA A 136 -10.40 -41.10 -32.64
CA ALA A 136 -9.62 -42.30 -32.93
C ALA A 136 -10.27 -43.58 -32.36
N MET A 137 -10.78 -43.52 -31.13
CA MET A 137 -11.52 -44.64 -30.54
C MET A 137 -12.81 -44.95 -31.30
N GLY A 138 -13.55 -43.92 -31.74
CA GLY A 138 -14.77 -44.09 -32.53
C GLY A 138 -14.51 -44.77 -33.87
N VAL A 139 -13.47 -44.35 -34.59
CA VAL A 139 -13.06 -45.00 -35.85
C VAL A 139 -12.67 -46.46 -35.63
N MET A 140 -11.95 -46.76 -34.54
CA MET A 140 -11.55 -48.14 -34.21
C MET A 140 -12.75 -49.05 -33.88
N GLN A 141 -13.76 -48.52 -33.17
CA GLN A 141 -15.00 -49.25 -32.88
C GLN A 141 -15.80 -49.52 -34.15
N PHE A 142 -16.02 -48.49 -34.96
CA PHE A 142 -16.71 -48.62 -36.25
C PHE A 142 -16.04 -49.66 -37.15
N ASN A 143 -14.71 -49.63 -37.26
CA ASN A 143 -13.96 -50.60 -38.05
C ASN A 143 -14.05 -52.04 -37.53
N ARG A 144 -14.30 -52.23 -36.21
CA ARG A 144 -14.56 -53.57 -35.64
C ARG A 144 -15.96 -54.05 -35.98
N GLU A 145 -16.95 -53.19 -35.83
CA GLU A 145 -18.36 -53.51 -36.14
C GLU A 145 -18.57 -53.80 -37.62
N ALA A 146 -17.87 -53.09 -38.51
CA ALA A 146 -17.96 -53.32 -39.96
C ALA A 146 -17.27 -54.61 -40.44
N ARG A 147 -16.49 -55.28 -39.59
CA ARG A 147 -15.73 -56.51 -39.92
C ARG A 147 -16.25 -57.77 -39.21
N GLY A 148 -17.22 -57.64 -38.32
CA GLY A 148 -17.94 -58.75 -37.68
C GLY A 148 -19.25 -59.02 -38.38
#